data_AF-A0A1E3WDG1-F1
#
_entry.id   AF-A0A1E3WDG1-F1
#
_cell.length_a   1.000
_cell.length_b   1.000
_cell.length_c   1.000
_cell.angle_alpha   90.00
_cell.angle_beta   90.00
_cell.angle_gamma   90.00
#
_symmetry.space_group_name_H-M   'P 1'
#
loop_
_entity.id
_entity.type
_entity.pdbx_description
1 polymer ?
#
loop_
_entity_poly.entity_id
_entity_poly.type
_entity_poly.pdbx_seq_one_letter_code
_entity_poly.pdbx_strand_id
1 'polypeptide(L)'
;MLGLVAAAAGVAAAYELGLEWADGVASIVIGAILAGAAILLARETKGLLIGEAASPAVVRGIREIIKDAPDILHINELRTMHLAPHEILLVLSVDFADGISSQRVEAAVSLLESRIKTSYPEVQRVFIEVQATHDGMARRRSSI
;
A
#
# COMPACT_ATOMS: atom_id res chain seq x y z
N MET A 1 -11.87 21.60 5.66
CA MET A 1 -12.44 22.91 6.05
C MET A 1 -13.97 22.96 5.92
N LEU A 2 -14.58 22.37 4.89
CA LEU A 2 -16.06 22.33 4.74
C LEU A 2 -16.81 21.76 5.97
N GLY A 3 -16.33 20.67 6.57
CA GLY A 3 -16.96 20.09 7.77
C GLY A 3 -16.92 21.02 8.99
N LEU A 4 -15.86 21.80 9.15
CA LEU A 4 -15.72 22.79 10.23
C LEU A 4 -16.68 23.96 10.02
N VAL A 5 -16.82 24.43 8.78
CA VAL A 5 -17.74 25.51 8.41
C VAL A 5 -19.20 25.09 8.57
N ALA A 6 -19.56 23.86 8.18
CA ALA A 6 -20.89 23.31 8.38
C ALA A 6 -21.23 23.14 9.87
N ALA A 7 -20.27 22.68 10.68
CA ALA A 7 -20.44 22.57 12.13
C ALA A 7 -20.62 23.95 12.78
N ALA A 8 -19.79 24.94 12.41
CA ALA A 8 -19.88 26.31 12.93
C ALA A 8 -21.21 26.98 12.57
N ALA A 9 -21.69 26.80 11.33
CA ALA A 9 -22.98 27.34 10.89
C ALA A 9 -24.17 26.70 11.65
N GLY A 10 -24.13 25.39 11.89
CA GLY A 10 -25.15 24.69 12.66
C GLY A 10 -25.21 25.13 14.13
N VAL A 11 -24.05 25.37 14.75
CA VAL A 11 -23.97 25.87 16.14
C VAL A 11 -24.44 27.32 16.25
N ALA A 12 -24.06 28.18 15.29
CA ALA A 12 -24.49 29.59 15.28
C ALA A 12 -26.02 29.74 15.11
N ALA A 13 -26.62 28.94 14.22
CA ALA A 13 -28.07 28.94 14.03
C ALA A 13 -28.83 28.42 15.27
N ALA A 14 -28.29 27.43 15.98
CA ALA A 14 -28.89 26.91 17.21
C ALA A 14 -28.85 27.92 18.38
N TYR A 15 -27.80 28.75 18.44
CA TYR A 15 -27.65 29.78 19.47
C TYR A 15 -28.65 30.93 19.32
N GLU A 16 -28.96 31.38 18.10
CA GLU A 16 -29.92 32.48 17.87
C GLU A 16 -31.39 32.12 18.21
N LEU A 17 -31.73 30.83 18.29
CA LEU A 17 -33.10 30.36 18.52
C LEU A 17 -33.55 30.33 20.00
N GLY A 18 -32.65 30.61 20.96
CA GLY A 18 -33.03 30.94 22.36
C GLY A 18 -33.74 29.85 23.17
N LEU A 19 -33.46 28.57 22.90
CA LEU A 19 -34.10 27.43 23.57
C LEU A 19 -33.11 26.80 24.58
N GLU A 20 -33.45 26.76 25.86
CA GLU A 20 -32.56 26.22 26.92
C GLU A 20 -32.20 24.73 26.71
N TRP A 21 -33.07 23.96 26.05
CA TRP A 21 -32.78 22.58 25.65
C TRP A 21 -31.96 22.47 24.36
N ALA A 22 -31.82 23.56 23.60
CA ALA A 22 -31.05 23.56 22.35
C ALA A 22 -29.55 23.43 22.58
N ASP A 23 -29.03 23.79 23.76
CA ASP A 23 -27.62 23.56 24.12
C ASP A 23 -27.30 22.05 24.23
N GLY A 24 -28.22 21.27 24.81
CA GLY A 24 -28.11 19.81 24.85
C GLY A 24 -28.19 19.16 23.47
N VAL A 25 -29.10 19.65 22.62
CA VAL A 25 -29.22 19.16 21.23
C VAL A 25 -27.99 19.56 20.40
N ALA A 26 -27.47 20.78 20.56
CA ALA A 26 -26.24 21.22 19.92
C ALA A 26 -25.05 20.34 20.32
N SER A 27 -24.94 19.97 21.60
CA SER A 27 -23.89 19.06 22.08
C SER A 27 -23.99 17.66 21.46
N ILE A 28 -25.20 17.11 21.31
CA ILE A 28 -25.42 15.82 20.63
C ILE A 28 -25.04 15.91 19.15
N VAL A 29 -25.42 17.00 18.46
CA VAL A 29 -25.08 17.23 17.06
C VAL A 29 -23.56 17.33 16.86
N ILE A 30 -22.86 18.08 17.71
CA ILE A 30 -21.39 18.16 17.70
C ILE A 30 -20.79 16.76 17.94
N GLY A 31 -21.31 16.02 18.92
CA GLY A 31 -20.87 14.65 19.20
C GLY A 31 -21.02 13.72 17.99
N ALA A 32 -22.14 13.81 17.26
CA ALA A 32 -22.38 13.03 16.04
C ALA A 32 -21.43 13.41 14.90
N ILE A 33 -21.15 14.71 14.71
CA ILE A 33 -20.19 15.21 13.71
C ILE A 33 -18.78 14.70 14.03
N LEU A 34 -18.35 14.80 15.28
CA LEU A 34 -17.03 14.34 15.72
C LEU A 34 -16.90 12.81 15.58
N ALA A 35 -17.94 12.05 15.95
CA ALA A 35 -17.97 10.59 15.77
C ALA A 35 -17.88 10.20 14.28
N GLY A 36 -18.61 10.89 13.41
CA GLY A 36 -18.55 10.68 11.96
C GLY A 36 -17.16 10.99 11.38
N ALA A 37 -16.57 12.11 11.79
CA ALA A 37 -15.21 12.49 11.39
C ALA A 37 -14.17 11.47 11.87
N ALA A 38 -14.29 10.99 13.11
CA ALA A 38 -13.41 9.96 13.66
C ALA A 38 -13.52 8.65 12.87
N ILE A 39 -14.72 8.22 12.49
CA ILE A 39 -14.93 7.02 11.66
C ILE A 39 -14.30 7.19 10.27
N LEU A 40 -14.45 8.37 9.65
CA LEU A 40 -13.86 8.67 8.36
C LEU A 40 -12.33 8.60 8.42
N LEU A 41 -11.73 9.30 9.38
CA LEU A 41 -10.29 9.29 9.60
C LEU A 41 -9.78 7.88 9.92
N ALA A 42 -10.51 7.11 10.74
CA ALA A 42 -10.16 5.74 11.05
C ALA A 42 -10.18 4.86 9.78
N ARG A 43 -11.14 5.05 8.87
CA ARG A 43 -11.20 4.32 7.60
C ARG A 43 -10.06 4.66 6.66
N GLU A 44 -9.71 5.93 6.55
CA GLU A 44 -8.64 6.41 5.68
C GLU A 44 -7.26 5.97 6.20
N THR A 45 -7.03 6.10 7.52
CA THR A 45 -5.78 5.66 8.17
C THR A 45 -5.64 4.14 8.16
N LYS A 46 -6.75 3.38 8.16
CA LYS A 46 -6.74 1.92 8.15
C LYS A 46 -6.09 1.32 6.90
N GLY A 47 -6.27 1.93 5.71
CA GLY A 47 -5.61 1.46 4.48
C GLY A 47 -4.09 1.49 4.60
N LEU A 48 -3.56 2.60 5.12
CA LEU A 48 -2.13 2.76 5.39
C LEU A 48 -1.61 1.82 6.49
N LEU A 49 -2.39 1.59 7.54
CA LEU A 49 -1.96 0.79 8.70
C LEU A 49 -1.92 -0.72 8.43
N ILE A 50 -2.66 -1.23 7.45
CA ILE A 50 -2.71 -2.68 7.14
C ILE A 50 -1.65 -3.06 6.10
N GLY A 51 -0.93 -2.08 5.52
CA GLY A 51 0.04 -2.35 4.48
C GLY A 51 -0.66 -2.70 3.16
N GLU A 52 -1.57 -1.83 2.71
CA GLU A 52 -2.29 -1.98 1.46
C GLU A 52 -1.32 -2.25 0.30
N ALA A 53 -1.71 -3.17 -0.59
CA ALA A 53 -0.90 -3.50 -1.76
C ALA A 53 -0.78 -2.28 -2.69
N ALA A 54 0.29 -2.23 -3.48
CA ALA A 54 0.41 -1.25 -4.55
C ALA A 54 -0.79 -1.33 -5.50
N SER A 55 -1.06 -0.22 -6.18
CA SER A 55 -2.16 -0.19 -7.16
C SER A 55 -1.99 -1.33 -8.19
N PRO A 56 -3.07 -1.94 -8.67
CA PRO A 56 -2.99 -3.02 -9.65
C PRO A 56 -2.23 -2.62 -10.93
N ALA A 57 -2.22 -1.34 -11.27
CA ALA A 57 -1.47 -0.80 -12.40
C ALA A 57 0.04 -0.92 -12.18
N VAL A 58 0.54 -0.50 -11.00
CA VAL A 58 1.95 -0.62 -10.61
C VAL A 58 2.38 -2.08 -10.60
N VAL A 59 1.59 -2.96 -9.98
CA VAL A 59 1.90 -4.40 -9.91
C VAL A 59 2.01 -5.03 -11.31
N ARG A 60 1.07 -4.72 -12.21
CA ARG A 60 1.13 -5.21 -13.60
C ARG A 60 2.34 -4.66 -14.33
N GLY A 61 2.62 -3.38 -14.19
CA GLY A 61 3.75 -2.74 -14.85
C GLY A 61 5.10 -3.29 -14.41
N ILE A 62 5.29 -3.52 -13.10
CA ILE A 62 6.48 -4.19 -12.57
C ILE A 62 6.58 -5.62 -13.13
N ARG A 63 5.46 -6.35 -13.22
CA ARG A 63 5.44 -7.69 -13.79
C ARG A 63 5.88 -7.72 -15.26
N GLU A 64 5.49 -6.74 -16.06
CA GLU A 64 5.97 -6.63 -17.45
C GLU A 64 7.47 -6.30 -17.52
N ILE A 65 7.98 -5.40 -16.67
CA ILE A 65 9.43 -5.12 -16.60
C ILE A 65 10.23 -6.39 -16.30
N ILE A 66 9.74 -7.25 -15.41
CA ILE A 66 10.42 -8.49 -15.05
C ILE A 66 10.34 -9.51 -16.18
N LYS A 67 9.20 -9.62 -16.87
CA LYS A 67 9.05 -10.52 -18.04
C LYS A 67 9.98 -10.16 -19.20
N ASP A 68 10.31 -8.88 -19.36
CA ASP A 68 11.27 -8.42 -20.36
C ASP A 68 12.74 -8.78 -20.02
N ALA A 69 13.01 -9.27 -18.80
CA ALA A 69 14.37 -9.60 -18.38
C ALA A 69 14.77 -10.99 -18.92
N PRO A 70 15.84 -11.10 -19.74
CA PRO A 70 16.17 -12.33 -20.46
C PRO A 70 16.68 -13.47 -19.56
N ASP A 71 17.23 -13.14 -18.40
CA ASP A 71 17.84 -14.13 -17.49
C ASP A 71 16.84 -14.73 -16.48
N ILE A 72 15.59 -14.22 -16.43
CA ILE A 72 14.55 -14.64 -15.49
C ILE A 72 13.59 -15.61 -16.18
N LEU A 73 13.43 -16.80 -15.62
CA LEU A 73 12.53 -17.83 -16.12
C LEU A 73 11.10 -17.66 -15.59
N HIS A 74 10.96 -17.38 -14.29
CA HIS A 74 9.66 -17.34 -13.62
C HIS A 74 9.65 -16.32 -12.47
N ILE A 75 8.49 -15.68 -12.25
CA ILE A 75 8.19 -14.89 -11.05
C ILE A 75 7.46 -15.76 -10.04
N ASN A 76 8.15 -16.28 -9.03
CA ASN A 76 7.57 -17.14 -8.00
C ASN A 76 6.57 -16.36 -7.13
N GLU A 77 6.96 -15.16 -6.70
CA GLU A 77 6.16 -14.31 -5.84
C GLU A 77 6.42 -12.84 -6.13
N LEU A 78 5.37 -12.02 -6.14
CA LEU A 78 5.47 -10.56 -6.24
C LEU A 78 4.46 -9.97 -5.26
N ARG A 79 4.96 -9.36 -4.20
CA ARG A 79 4.16 -8.69 -3.18
C ARG A 79 4.58 -7.24 -3.06
N THR A 80 3.61 -6.41 -2.74
CA THR A 80 3.83 -4.99 -2.48
C THR A 80 3.11 -4.58 -1.22
N MET A 81 3.66 -3.58 -0.55
CA MET A 81 3.10 -3.02 0.68
C MET A 81 3.42 -1.53 0.74
N HIS A 82 2.43 -0.69 1.02
CA HIS A 82 2.70 0.71 1.36
C HIS A 82 3.32 0.81 2.75
N LEU A 83 4.50 1.42 2.84
CA LEU A 83 5.15 1.78 4.10
C LEU A 83 4.78 3.20 4.56
N ALA A 84 4.43 4.06 3.60
CA ALA A 84 3.97 5.44 3.80
C ALA A 84 3.02 5.82 2.63
N PRO A 85 2.36 6.99 2.66
CA PRO A 85 1.39 7.38 1.61
C PRO A 85 1.96 7.37 0.18
N HIS A 86 3.27 7.54 0.06
CA HIS A 86 4.00 7.61 -1.20
C HIS A 86 5.22 6.68 -1.24
N GLU A 87 5.30 5.70 -0.35
CA GLU A 87 6.41 4.74 -0.28
C GLU A 87 5.91 3.32 -0.33
N ILE A 88 6.41 2.56 -1.31
CA ILE A 88 6.07 1.16 -1.54
C ILE A 88 7.32 0.30 -1.32
N LEU A 89 7.11 -0.77 -0.54
CA LEU A 89 7.98 -1.92 -0.44
C LEU A 89 7.58 -2.96 -1.48
N LEU A 90 8.51 -3.33 -2.35
CA LEU A 90 8.38 -4.45 -3.28
C LEU A 90 9.20 -5.64 -2.76
N VAL A 91 8.54 -6.80 -2.64
CA VAL A 91 9.17 -8.09 -2.38
C VAL A 91 8.94 -8.99 -3.59
N LEU A 92 10.03 -9.45 -4.18
CA LEU A 92 10.05 -10.22 -5.41
C LEU A 92 10.85 -11.51 -5.19
N SER A 93 10.28 -12.66 -5.53
CA SER A 93 11.00 -13.92 -5.65
C SER A 93 10.96 -14.37 -7.11
N VAL A 94 12.13 -14.58 -7.69
CA VAL A 94 12.31 -14.93 -9.11
C VAL A 94 13.22 -16.15 -9.27
N ASP A 95 12.92 -16.93 -10.30
CA ASP A 95 13.75 -18.03 -10.75
C ASP A 95 14.60 -17.57 -11.94
N PHE A 96 15.90 -17.84 -11.86
CA PHE A 96 16.88 -17.50 -12.89
C PHE A 96 17.24 -18.74 -13.69
N ALA A 97 17.72 -18.56 -14.93
CA ALA A 97 18.18 -19.68 -15.74
C ALA A 97 19.32 -20.47 -15.07
N ASP A 98 19.24 -21.80 -15.11
CA ASP A 98 20.28 -22.68 -14.59
C ASP A 98 21.65 -22.40 -15.24
N GLY A 99 22.71 -22.50 -14.44
CA GLY A 99 24.09 -22.31 -14.92
C GLY A 99 24.49 -20.85 -15.14
N ILE A 100 23.64 -19.89 -14.76
CA ILE A 100 24.01 -18.47 -14.70
C ILE A 100 25.08 -18.25 -13.62
N SER A 101 26.08 -17.41 -13.92
CA SER A 101 27.09 -17.05 -12.93
C SER A 101 26.51 -16.08 -11.90
N SER A 102 27.01 -16.14 -10.66
CA SER A 102 26.61 -15.21 -9.59
C SER A 102 26.81 -13.74 -9.99
N GLN A 103 27.87 -13.43 -10.77
CA GLN A 103 28.11 -12.07 -11.26
C GLN A 103 27.02 -11.61 -12.24
N ARG A 104 26.50 -12.49 -13.09
CA ARG A 104 25.42 -12.14 -14.01
C ARG A 104 24.10 -11.97 -13.26
N VAL A 105 23.84 -12.82 -12.26
CA VAL A 105 22.67 -12.65 -11.37
C VAL A 105 22.72 -11.28 -10.69
N GLU A 106 23.85 -10.92 -10.09
CA GLU A 106 24.03 -9.64 -9.41
C GLU A 106 23.80 -8.45 -10.37
N ALA A 107 24.37 -8.51 -11.58
CA ALA A 107 24.17 -7.48 -12.60
C ALA A 107 22.70 -7.38 -13.05
N ALA A 108 22.03 -8.50 -13.25
CA ALA A 108 20.62 -8.55 -13.65
C ALA A 108 19.70 -8.00 -12.54
N VAL A 109 19.96 -8.35 -11.28
CA VAL A 109 19.24 -7.83 -10.12
C VAL A 109 19.42 -6.32 -9.99
N SER A 110 20.65 -5.82 -10.10
CA SER A 110 20.94 -4.38 -10.02
C SER A 110 20.28 -3.58 -11.16
N LEU A 111 20.29 -4.12 -12.38
CA LEU A 111 19.62 -3.53 -13.53
C LEU A 111 18.09 -3.51 -13.33
N LEU A 112 17.53 -4.63 -12.87
CA LEU A 112 16.11 -4.76 -12.62
C LEU A 112 15.64 -3.79 -11.54
N GLU A 113 16.35 -3.72 -10.41
CA GLU A 113 16.07 -2.78 -9.33
C GLU A 113 16.07 -1.34 -9.85
N SER A 114 17.10 -0.98 -10.61
CA SER A 114 17.24 0.36 -11.20
C SER A 114 16.12 0.69 -12.18
N ARG A 115 15.72 -0.25 -13.03
CA ARG A 115 14.63 -0.09 -14.01
C ARG A 115 13.27 0.06 -13.31
N ILE A 116 13.02 -0.71 -12.25
CA ILE A 116 11.82 -0.61 -11.43
C ILE A 116 11.74 0.76 -10.76
N LYS A 117 12.81 1.18 -10.06
CA LYS A 117 12.87 2.48 -9.37
C LYS A 117 12.71 3.67 -10.31
N THR A 118 13.26 3.57 -11.53
CA THR A 118 13.12 4.63 -12.56
C THR A 118 11.70 4.70 -13.10
N SER A 119 11.03 3.55 -13.29
CA SER A 119 9.68 3.50 -13.86
C SER A 119 8.59 3.81 -12.82
N TYR A 120 8.84 3.46 -11.55
CA TYR A 120 7.93 3.64 -10.43
C TYR A 120 8.67 4.27 -9.25
N PRO A 121 8.81 5.61 -9.22
CA PRO A 121 9.52 6.32 -8.16
C PRO A 121 8.93 6.11 -6.75
N GLU A 122 7.65 5.74 -6.64
CA GLU A 122 7.04 5.36 -5.36
C GLU A 122 7.61 4.05 -4.76
N VAL A 123 8.27 3.19 -5.55
CA VAL A 123 8.90 1.95 -5.08
C VAL A 123 10.29 2.24 -4.54
N GLN A 124 10.37 2.67 -3.28
CA GLN A 124 11.65 3.06 -2.67
C GLN A 124 12.48 1.86 -2.19
N ARG A 125 11.83 0.77 -1.77
CA ARG A 125 12.50 -0.43 -1.26
C ARG A 125 12.15 -1.63 -2.12
N VAL A 126 13.17 -2.35 -2.56
CA VAL A 126 13.04 -3.53 -3.41
C VAL A 126 13.88 -4.65 -2.79
N PHE A 127 13.23 -5.77 -2.47
CA PHE A 127 13.91 -7.00 -2.05
C PHE A 127 13.69 -8.05 -3.13
N ILE A 128 14.79 -8.57 -3.66
CA ILE A 128 14.78 -9.60 -4.70
C ILE A 128 15.45 -10.85 -4.14
N GLU A 129 14.68 -11.91 -4.05
CA GLU A 129 15.15 -13.25 -3.69
C GLU A 129 15.26 -14.10 -4.96
N VAL A 130 16.37 -14.83 -5.07
CA VAL A 130 16.60 -15.78 -6.16
C VAL A 130 16.27 -17.17 -5.64
N GLN A 131 15.22 -17.77 -6.18
CA GLN A 131 14.74 -19.07 -5.74
C GLN A 131 14.29 -19.91 -6.94
N ALA A 132 14.80 -21.14 -7.03
CA ALA A 132 14.36 -22.10 -8.03
C ALA A 132 12.90 -22.52 -7.78
N THR A 133 12.06 -22.52 -8.81
CA THR A 133 10.64 -22.87 -8.70
C THR A 133 10.42 -24.29 -8.12
N HIS A 134 11.40 -25.19 -8.28
CA HIS A 134 11.34 -26.56 -7.77
C HIS A 134 11.39 -26.70 -6.23
N ASP A 135 11.74 -25.66 -5.47
CA ASP A 135 11.94 -25.75 -4.02
C ASP A 135 10.67 -25.35 -3.20
N GLY A 136 9.69 -24.70 -3.84
CA GLY A 136 8.52 -24.11 -3.15
C GLY A 136 7.39 -25.08 -2.79
N MET A 137 7.30 -26.24 -3.44
CA MET A 137 6.18 -27.19 -3.23
C MET A 137 6.40 -28.11 -2.01
N ALA A 138 7.63 -28.24 -1.51
CA ALA A 138 7.97 -29.13 -0.40
C ALA A 138 7.71 -28.52 1.00
N ARG A 139 7.82 -27.19 1.17
CA ARG A 139 7.72 -26.54 2.50
C ARG A 139 6.30 -26.23 2.96
N ARG A 140 5.31 -26.18 2.05
CA ARG A 140 3.93 -25.80 2.36
C ARG A 140 3.09 -26.88 3.07
N ARG A 141 3.62 -28.11 3.21
CA ARG A 141 2.93 -29.25 3.86
C ARG A 141 3.34 -29.51 5.32
N SER A 142 4.25 -28.72 5.90
CA SER A 142 4.79 -28.97 7.25
C SER A 142 4.16 -28.10 8.36
N SER A 143 3.10 -27.34 8.07
CA SER A 143 2.50 -26.42 9.04
C SER A 143 0.97 -26.49 9.09
N ILE A 144 0.42 -27.70 8.95
CA ILE A 144 -0.96 -28.03 9.36
C ILE A 144 -0.89 -29.19 10.35
#